data_AF-A0ABD3AVY4-F1
#
_entry.id   AF-A0ABD3AVY4-F1
#
_cell.length_a   1.000
_cell.length_b   1.000
_cell.length_c   1.000
_cell.angle_alpha   90.00
_cell.angle_beta   90.00
_cell.angle_gamma   90.00
#
_symmetry.space_group_name_H-M   'P 1'
#
loop_
_entity.id
_entity.type
_entity.pdbx_description
1 polymer ?
#
loop_
_entity_poly.entity_id
_entity_poly.type
_entity_poly.pdbx_seq_one_letter_code
_entity_poly.pdbx_strand_id
1 'polypeptide(L)'
;MDINKFIFDPHSRPLDLIQFCVKDAIEFIFIGPSHSKQSKYHEQLIGLEPPSFPFLKLNIDGSSLGNPSTSGAVAVIKNHWGEWLMGFSRHLDFASNNLVEA
;
A
#
# COMPACT_ATOMS: atom_id res chain seq x y z
N MET A 1 18.29 -11.66 1.01
CA MET A 1 17.11 -12.45 1.40
C MET A 1 15.91 -11.61 1.01
N ASP A 2 15.03 -12.12 0.14
CA ASP A 2 13.93 -11.33 -0.41
C ASP A 2 12.74 -11.38 0.56
N ILE A 3 12.56 -10.31 1.35
CA ILE A 3 11.53 -10.17 2.39
C ILE A 3 10.12 -10.33 1.80
N ASN A 4 9.90 -9.89 0.55
CA ASN A 4 8.60 -9.97 -0.09
C ASN A 4 8.19 -11.42 -0.32
N LYS A 5 9.16 -12.30 -0.59
CA LYS A 5 8.91 -13.72 -0.80
C LYS A 5 8.41 -14.44 0.46
N PHE A 6 8.81 -13.97 1.65
CA PHE A 6 8.36 -14.53 2.93
C PHE A 6 6.97 -14.05 3.35
N ILE A 7 6.61 -12.82 2.99
CA ILE A 7 5.34 -12.20 3.39
C ILE A 7 4.18 -12.72 2.53
N PHE A 8 4.41 -12.95 1.23
CA PHE A 8 3.33 -13.24 0.28
C PHE A 8 3.21 -14.71 -0.15
N ASP A 9 4.15 -15.59 0.23
CA ASP A 9 4.09 -17.03 -0.08
C ASP A 9 3.42 -17.84 1.06
N PRO A 10 2.26 -18.46 0.83
CA PRO A 10 1.55 -19.30 1.81
C PRO A 10 2.35 -20.48 2.34
N HIS A 11 3.25 -21.04 1.54
CA HIS A 11 4.05 -22.23 1.89
C HIS A 11 5.33 -21.89 2.65
N SER A 12 5.70 -20.61 2.69
CA SER A 12 6.91 -20.09 3.34
C SER A 12 6.62 -19.42 4.68
N ARG A 13 5.37 -19.43 5.18
CA ARG A 13 4.99 -18.73 6.42
C ARG A 13 5.56 -19.45 7.64
N PRO A 14 6.51 -18.86 8.39
CA PRO A 14 6.90 -19.41 9.68
C PRO A 14 5.71 -19.33 10.64
N LEU A 15 5.52 -20.35 11.49
CA LEU A 15 4.44 -20.40 12.49
C LEU A 15 4.46 -19.18 13.44
N ASP A 16 5.63 -18.58 13.62
CA ASP A 16 5.86 -17.43 14.49
C ASP A 16 5.86 -16.09 13.74
N LEU A 17 5.31 -16.03 12.52
CA LEU A 17 5.24 -14.81 11.70
C LEU A 17 4.66 -13.62 12.48
N ILE A 18 3.63 -13.87 13.29
CA ILE A 18 3.00 -12.83 14.13
C ILE A 18 4.01 -12.29 15.15
N GLN A 19 4.77 -13.16 15.82
CA GLN A 19 5.79 -12.73 16.79
C GLN A 19 6.91 -11.96 16.12
N PHE A 20 7.32 -12.39 14.93
CA PHE A 20 8.34 -11.70 14.14
C PHE A 20 7.88 -10.31 13.73
N CYS A 21 6.67 -10.18 13.17
CA CYS A 21 6.09 -8.89 12.79
C CYS A 21 5.88 -7.96 14.00
N VAL A 22 5.43 -8.50 15.14
CA VAL A 22 5.27 -7.72 16.38
C VAL A 22 6.63 -7.24 16.89
N LYS A 23 7.64 -8.11 16.90
CA LYS A 23 9.00 -7.77 17.32
C LYS A 23 9.61 -6.69 16.42
N ASP A 24 9.55 -6.87 15.11
CA ASP A 24 10.07 -5.91 14.12
C ASP A 24 9.36 -4.56 14.24
N ALA A 25 8.03 -4.57 14.45
CA ALA A 25 7.26 -3.34 14.67
C ALA A 25 7.65 -2.64 15.98
N ILE A 26 7.88 -3.39 17.06
CA ILE A 26 8.34 -2.83 18.34
C ILE A 26 9.75 -2.24 18.19
N GLU A 27 10.67 -2.96 17.55
CA GLU A 27 12.02 -2.46 17.29
C GLU A 27 11.98 -1.20 16.42
N PHE A 28 11.12 -1.16 15.39
CA PHE A 28 10.92 0.03 14.56
C PHE A 28 10.33 1.21 15.36
N ILE A 29 9.39 0.98 16.27
CA ILE A 29 8.81 2.04 17.11
C ILE A 29 9.82 2.54 18.15
N PHE A 30 10.63 1.64 18.71
CA PHE A 30 11.56 1.93 19.81
C PHE A 30 12.88 2.54 19.34
N ILE A 31 13.44 2.03 18.24
CA ILE A 31 14.70 2.50 17.64
C ILE A 31 14.43 3.55 16.57
N GLY A 32 13.26 3.49 15.93
CA GLY A 32 12.87 4.47 14.93
C GLY A 32 12.83 5.86 15.53
N PRO A 33 13.40 6.85 14.84
CA PRO A 33 13.47 8.19 15.38
C PRO A 33 12.04 8.71 15.61
N SER A 34 11.77 9.19 16.83
CA SER A 34 10.53 9.90 17.18
C SER A 34 10.35 11.14 16.30
N HIS A 35 9.80 10.95 15.11
CA HIS A 35 9.66 11.99 14.11
C HIS A 35 8.41 12.81 14.42
N SER A 36 8.58 13.85 15.24
CA SER A 36 7.78 15.08 15.09
C SER A 36 8.30 15.96 13.94
N LYS A 37 8.85 15.34 12.88
CA LYS A 37 9.40 16.06 11.73
C LYS A 37 8.44 15.86 10.57
N GLN A 38 7.87 16.98 10.10
CA GLN A 38 7.27 17.09 8.76
C GLN A 38 8.18 16.35 7.79
N SER A 39 7.76 15.17 7.33
CA SER A 39 8.56 14.42 6.38
C SER A 39 8.60 15.23 5.10
N LYS A 40 9.79 15.39 4.53
CA LYS A 40 9.90 15.88 3.15
C LYS A 40 9.21 14.84 2.28
N TYR A 41 8.02 15.17 1.82
CA TYR A 41 7.28 14.38 0.84
C TYR A 41 8.19 14.20 -0.38
N HIS A 42 8.54 12.96 -0.68
CA HIS A 42 9.31 12.62 -1.87
C HIS A 42 8.33 11.97 -2.85
N GLU A 43 7.89 12.74 -3.84
CA GLU A 43 7.09 12.20 -4.95
C GLU A 43 7.99 11.28 -5.76
N GLN A 44 7.84 9.98 -5.58
CA GLN A 44 8.41 8.99 -6.47
C GLN A 44 7.27 8.45 -7.34
N LEU A 45 7.38 8.69 -8.64
CA LEU A 45 6.45 8.14 -9.62
C LEU A 45 6.76 6.64 -9.81
N ILE A 46 6.07 5.80 -9.02
CA ILE A 46 6.18 4.34 -9.12
C ILE A 46 5.09 3.83 -10.08
N GLY A 47 5.47 3.07 -11.11
CA GLY A 47 4.53 2.36 -11.97
C GLY A 47 3.97 3.14 -13.18
N LEU A 48 4.72 4.11 -13.72
CA LEU A 48 4.32 4.92 -14.86
C LEU A 48 4.28 4.21 -16.22
N GLU A 49 5.04 3.13 -16.41
CA GLU A 49 5.15 2.50 -17.75
C GLU A 49 3.78 2.01 -18.24
N PRO A 50 3.32 2.43 -19.44
CA PRO A 50 2.08 1.95 -20.01
C PRO A 50 2.10 0.44 -20.22
N PRO A 51 0.98 -0.27 -19.99
CA PRO A 51 0.92 -1.70 -20.30
C PRO A 51 0.93 -1.91 -21.82
N SER A 52 1.26 -3.12 -22.28
CA SER A 52 1.11 -3.45 -23.71
C SER A 52 -0.36 -3.53 -24.11
N PHE A 53 -0.67 -3.25 -25.37
CA PHE A 53 -2.00 -3.54 -25.92
C PHE A 53 -2.28 -5.06 -25.84
N PRO A 54 -3.49 -5.52 -25.46
CA PRO A 54 -4.73 -4.79 -25.24
C PRO A 54 -5.03 -4.44 -23.76
N PHE A 55 -4.02 -4.43 -22.90
CA PHE A 55 -4.21 -4.28 -21.46
C PHE A 55 -4.47 -2.83 -21.05
N LEU A 56 -5.22 -2.69 -19.96
CA LEU A 56 -5.40 -1.44 -19.23
C LEU A 56 -4.67 -1.54 -17.90
N LYS A 57 -4.17 -0.41 -17.39
CA LYS A 57 -3.54 -0.32 -16.08
C LYS A 57 -4.53 0.31 -15.08
N LEU A 58 -4.84 -0.44 -14.03
CA LEU A 58 -5.63 0.02 -12.90
C LEU A 58 -4.69 0.30 -11.73
N ASN A 59 -4.58 1.56 -11.32
CA ASN A 59 -3.87 1.96 -10.12
C ASN A 59 -4.93 2.26 -9.04
N ILE A 60 -4.83 1.63 -7.87
CA ILE A 60 -5.70 1.87 -6.70
C ILE A 60 -4.80 2.36 -5.57
N ASP A 61 -5.28 3.31 -4.78
CA ASP A 61 -4.62 3.82 -3.58
C ASP A 61 -5.64 3.99 -2.45
N GLY A 62 -5.28 3.50 -1.27
CA GLY A 62 -6.10 3.56 -0.07
C GLY A 62 -5.67 4.67 0.90
N SER A 63 -6.61 5.31 1.57
CA SER A 63 -6.34 6.30 2.61
C SER A 63 -7.12 5.99 3.88
N SER A 64 -6.44 6.07 5.03
CA SER A 64 -7.05 5.95 6.36
C SER A 64 -6.37 6.93 7.32
N LEU A 65 -7.16 7.64 8.15
CA LEU A 65 -6.66 8.57 9.16
C LEU A 65 -6.09 7.89 10.42
N GLY A 66 -6.08 6.56 10.47
CA GLY A 66 -5.77 5.71 11.62
C GLY A 66 -5.91 4.23 11.25
N ASN A 67 -5.89 3.29 12.21
CA ASN A 67 -6.04 1.88 11.86
C ASN A 67 -6.76 1.08 12.98
N PRO A 68 -8.08 0.83 12.85
CA PRO A 68 -9.04 1.34 11.86
C PRO A 68 -9.54 2.76 12.16
N SER A 69 -9.96 3.49 11.13
CA SER A 69 -10.54 4.84 11.29
C SER A 69 -11.37 5.26 10.05
N THR A 70 -11.71 6.56 9.97
CA THR A 70 -12.23 7.19 8.75
C THR A 70 -11.32 6.94 7.53
N SER A 71 -11.87 6.28 6.52
CA SER A 71 -11.09 5.77 5.39
C SER A 71 -11.81 5.87 4.04
N GLY A 72 -11.03 5.82 2.97
CA GLY A 72 -11.52 5.77 1.59
C GLY A 72 -10.47 5.24 0.63
N ALA A 73 -10.89 4.93 -0.59
CA ALA A 73 -10.02 4.46 -1.66
C ALA A 73 -10.30 5.23 -2.95
N VAL A 74 -9.27 5.37 -3.79
CA VAL A 74 -9.36 6.00 -5.11
C VAL A 74 -8.67 5.12 -6.13
N ALA A 75 -9.20 5.09 -7.34
CA ALA A 75 -8.64 4.33 -8.44
C ALA A 75 -8.61 5.10 -9.75
N VAL A 76 -7.63 4.77 -10.59
CA VAL A 76 -7.35 5.41 -11.88
C VAL A 76 -7.10 4.31 -12.91
N ILE A 77 -7.85 4.32 -14.00
CA ILE A 77 -7.68 3.44 -15.15
C ILE A 77 -6.97 4.20 -16.27
N LYS A 78 -5.91 3.59 -16.80
CA LYS A 78 -5.11 4.10 -17.92
C LYS A 78 -5.06 3.11 -19.07
N ASN A 79 -4.96 3.62 -20.30
CA ASN A 79 -4.75 2.78 -21.48
C ASN A 79 -3.27 2.43 -21.71
N HIS A 80 -3.01 1.67 -22.77
CA HIS A 80 -1.68 1.24 -23.20
C HIS A 80 -0.78 2.38 -23.73
N TRP A 81 -1.29 3.59 -23.90
CA TRP A 81 -0.50 4.81 -24.15
C TRP A 81 -0.22 5.59 -22.86
N GLY A 82 -0.72 5.13 -21.71
CA GLY A 82 -0.60 5.81 -20.43
C GLY A 82 -1.64 6.92 -20.23
N GLU A 83 -2.58 7.08 -21.16
CA GLU A 83 -3.64 8.10 -21.07
C GLU A 83 -4.67 7.69 -20.02
N TRP A 84 -5.11 8.67 -19.22
CA TRP A 84 -6.18 8.47 -18.27
C TRP A 84 -7.51 8.27 -18.98
N LEU A 85 -8.18 7.15 -18.70
CA LEU A 85 -9.50 6.86 -19.25
C LEU A 85 -10.61 7.26 -18.27
N MET A 86 -10.48 6.84 -17.01
CA MET A 86 -11.49 7.09 -15.97
C MET A 86 -10.91 6.86 -14.57
N GLY A 87 -11.60 7.36 -13.55
CA GLY A 87 -11.29 7.10 -12.15
C GLY A 87 -12.56 6.95 -11.31
N PHE A 88 -12.42 6.36 -10.13
CA PHE A 88 -13.50 6.25 -9.15
C PHE A 88 -12.98 6.45 -7.74
N SER A 89 -13.86 6.86 -6.83
CA SER A 89 -13.57 6.97 -5.40
C SER A 89 -14.65 6.26 -4.59
N ARG A 90 -14.26 5.71 -3.45
CA ARG A 90 -15.15 5.03 -2.51
C ARG A 90 -14.84 5.47 -1.08
N HIS A 91 -15.83 6.01 -0.39
CA HIS A 91 -15.76 6.21 1.05
C HIS A 91 -16.05 4.88 1.75
N LEU A 92 -15.21 4.50 2.71
CA LEU A 92 -15.29 3.23 3.43
C LEU A 92 -15.57 3.41 4.93
N ASP A 93 -16.07 4.60 5.32
CA ASP A 93 -16.37 5.02 6.69
C ASP A 93 -15.31 4.53 7.66
N PHE A 94 -15.49 3.40 8.34
CA PHE A 94 -14.54 2.86 9.30
C PHE A 94 -13.82 1.62 8.77
N ALA A 95 -12.57 1.79 8.31
CA ALA A 95 -11.76 0.69 7.77
C ALA A 95 -10.29 0.77 8.20
N SER A 96 -9.62 -0.38 8.24
CA SER A 96 -8.16 -0.46 8.39
C SER A 96 -7.47 -0.03 7.10
N ASN A 97 -6.20 0.39 7.21
CA ASN A 97 -5.37 0.72 6.05
C ASN A 97 -5.29 -0.46 5.07
N ASN A 98 -5.09 -1.68 5.57
CA ASN A 98 -5.00 -2.88 4.74
C ASN A 98 -6.31 -3.19 3.98
N LEU A 99 -7.46 -2.75 4.50
CA LEU A 99 -8.76 -3.00 3.87
C LEU A 99 -9.06 -2.00 2.75
N VAL A 100 -8.46 -0.80 2.79
CA VAL A 100 -8.68 0.24 1.76
C VAL A 100 -7.66 0.20 0.62
N GLU A 101 -6.57 -0.53 0.77
CA GLU A 101 -5.52 -0.75 -0.24
C GLU A 101 -5.83 -1.91 -1.22
N ALA A 102 -6.92 -2.65 -0.97
CA ALA A 102 -7.24 -3.92 -1.62
C ALA A 102 -8.17 -3.80 -2.83
#